data_AF-A0A1G8FW41-F1
#
_entry.id   AF-A0A1G8FW41-F1
#
_cell.length_a   1.000
_cell.length_b   1.000
_cell.length_c   1.000
_cell.angle_alpha   90.00
_cell.angle_beta   90.00
_cell.angle_gamma   90.00
#
_symmetry.space_group_name_H-M   'P 1'
#
loop_
_entity.id
_entity.type
_entity.pdbx_description
1 polymer ?
#
loop_
_entity_poly.entity_id
_entity_poly.type
_entity_poly.pdbx_seq_one_letter_code
_entity_poly.pdbx_strand_id
1 'polypeptide(L)'
;MTLLDERETSASNDVAMSPQERKARRARIRRWIFPAVSLVVIIGVVVTTVLLMNSGITEDRPPTADEISADNTSQMTDAGRAYIAQRQTASFNLSDLPLTADEVGMADDDTVVASSSIGLIQTTFFVGRGGGIDGEGYFRSLMRQMTVTTEGGVVTSIAAELDTFGWAEFPAIVRAMQDGTTQFGWEFTPAMQAQLEDEVGAAVRDGESYATSFDAGTAMGIPVGAEVACDGGGNCSLVYVLEPTEVATGS
;
A
#
# COMPACT_ATOMS: atom_id res chain seq x y z
N MET A 1 -61.76 -33.98 74.34
CA MET A 1 -60.82 -33.88 75.47
C MET A 1 -59.45 -33.65 74.86
N THR A 2 -58.80 -32.58 75.31
CA THR A 2 -57.47 -32.02 74.98
C THR A 2 -56.36 -33.08 74.88
N LEU A 3 -55.28 -32.91 74.08
CA LEU A 3 -54.25 -31.87 74.17
C LEU A 3 -53.46 -31.69 72.85
N LEU A 4 -52.99 -30.46 72.66
CA LEU A 4 -51.99 -30.00 71.69
C LEU A 4 -50.59 -30.57 72.00
N ASP A 5 -49.79 -30.81 70.96
CA ASP A 5 -48.31 -30.73 70.92
C ASP A 5 -47.86 -31.24 69.52
N GLU A 6 -46.83 -30.77 68.84
CA GLU A 6 -45.96 -29.61 68.97
C GLU A 6 -45.31 -29.50 67.57
N ARG A 7 -45.32 -28.30 66.98
CA ARG A 7 -44.78 -28.07 65.63
C ARG A 7 -43.36 -27.53 65.80
N GLU A 8 -42.36 -28.42 65.87
CA GLU A 8 -40.97 -27.97 65.88
C GLU A 8 -40.58 -27.38 64.52
N THR A 9 -40.10 -26.15 64.61
CA THR A 9 -39.74 -25.25 63.54
C THR A 9 -38.22 -25.07 63.59
N SER A 10 -37.55 -25.19 62.44
CA SER A 10 -36.25 -24.60 62.09
C SER A 10 -35.00 -24.93 62.92
N ALA A 11 -34.00 -25.52 62.24
CA ALA A 11 -32.61 -25.11 62.38
C ALA A 11 -31.85 -25.35 61.06
N SER A 12 -32.06 -24.46 60.09
CA SER A 12 -31.12 -24.25 58.99
C SER A 12 -29.83 -23.68 59.59
N ASN A 13 -28.78 -24.50 59.66
CA ASN A 13 -27.43 -24.08 60.04
C ASN A 13 -26.85 -23.17 58.94
N ASP A 14 -27.28 -21.90 58.92
CA ASP A 14 -26.50 -20.84 58.30
C ASP A 14 -25.30 -20.55 59.20
N VAL A 15 -24.19 -21.23 58.93
CA VAL A 15 -22.89 -20.85 59.49
C VAL A 15 -22.55 -19.47 58.90
N ALA A 16 -22.94 -18.44 59.63
CA ALA A 16 -22.62 -17.05 59.30
C ALA A 16 -21.10 -16.87 59.35
N MET A 17 -20.47 -16.97 58.17
CA MET A 17 -19.03 -16.74 58.00
C MET A 17 -18.60 -15.48 58.74
N SER A 18 -17.59 -15.63 59.60
CA SER A 18 -17.08 -14.56 60.43
C SER A 18 -16.54 -13.41 59.57
N PRO A 19 -16.52 -12.16 60.07
CA PRO A 19 -15.98 -11.02 59.34
C PRO A 19 -14.53 -11.22 58.86
N GLN A 20 -13.75 -12.01 59.60
CA GLN A 20 -12.36 -12.39 59.28
C GLN A 20 -12.29 -13.32 58.06
N GLU A 21 -13.15 -14.33 57.97
CA GLU A 21 -13.23 -15.26 56.83
C GLU A 21 -13.71 -14.56 55.55
N ARG A 22 -14.66 -13.62 55.68
CA ARG A 22 -15.10 -12.78 54.55
C ARG A 22 -13.98 -11.89 54.02
N LYS A 23 -13.14 -11.33 54.91
CA LYS A 23 -11.99 -10.48 54.55
C LYS A 23 -10.88 -11.31 53.89
N ALA A 24 -10.59 -12.50 54.41
CA ALA A 24 -9.62 -13.45 53.83
C ALA A 24 -10.05 -13.97 52.45
N ARG A 25 -11.34 -14.29 52.28
CA ARG A 25 -11.90 -14.72 50.98
C ARG A 25 -11.88 -13.58 49.95
N ARG A 26 -12.22 -12.35 50.34
CA ARG A 26 -12.10 -11.17 49.46
C ARG A 26 -10.65 -10.87 49.06
N ALA A 27 -9.70 -11.04 49.98
CA ALA A 27 -8.27 -10.87 49.67
C ALA A 27 -7.77 -11.97 48.70
N ARG A 28 -8.21 -13.22 48.88
CA ARG A 28 -7.88 -14.33 47.99
C ARG A 28 -8.49 -14.15 46.60
N ILE A 29 -9.75 -13.71 46.50
CA ILE A 29 -10.40 -13.41 45.22
C ILE A 29 -9.69 -12.23 44.52
N ARG A 30 -9.42 -11.14 45.24
CA ARG A 30 -8.72 -9.96 44.68
C ARG A 30 -7.32 -10.27 44.16
N ARG A 31 -6.63 -11.24 44.77
CA ARG A 31 -5.31 -11.72 44.30
C ARG A 31 -5.37 -12.44 42.95
N TRP A 32 -6.51 -13.02 42.59
CA TRP A 32 -6.73 -13.73 41.34
C TRP A 32 -7.35 -12.87 40.23
N ILE A 33 -7.93 -11.72 40.56
CA ILE A 33 -8.54 -10.82 39.57
C ILE A 33 -7.50 -10.32 38.56
N PHE A 34 -6.36 -9.81 39.03
CA PHE A 34 -5.32 -9.30 38.13
C PHE A 34 -4.79 -10.34 37.13
N PRO A 35 -4.34 -11.55 37.55
CA PRO A 35 -3.88 -12.55 36.59
C PRO A 35 -5.00 -13.06 35.68
N ALA A 36 -6.25 -13.15 36.15
CA ALA A 36 -7.38 -13.55 35.31
C ALA A 36 -7.70 -12.49 34.24
N VAL A 37 -7.70 -11.20 34.60
CA VAL A 37 -7.90 -10.11 33.64
C VAL A 37 -6.75 -10.06 32.64
N SER A 38 -5.50 -10.21 33.09
CA SER A 38 -4.35 -10.29 32.17
C SER A 38 -4.46 -11.47 31.20
N LEU A 39 -4.89 -12.64 31.66
CA LEU A 39 -5.12 -13.80 30.80
C LEU A 39 -6.20 -13.51 29.76
N VAL A 40 -7.32 -12.88 30.15
CA VAL A 40 -8.40 -12.50 29.23
C VAL A 40 -7.91 -11.49 28.19
N VAL A 41 -7.08 -10.52 28.57
CA VAL A 41 -6.49 -9.57 27.62
C VAL A 41 -5.54 -10.29 26.65
N ILE A 42 -4.69 -11.19 27.13
CA ILE A 42 -3.77 -11.97 26.28
C ILE A 42 -4.57 -12.84 25.30
N ILE A 43 -5.58 -13.57 25.79
CA ILE A 43 -6.45 -14.37 24.93
C ILE A 43 -7.18 -13.47 23.93
N GLY A 44 -7.66 -12.31 24.38
CA GLY A 44 -8.28 -11.29 23.52
C GLY A 44 -7.36 -10.91 22.37
N VAL A 45 -6.12 -10.51 22.66
CA VAL A 45 -5.09 -10.18 21.66
C VAL A 45 -4.80 -11.36 20.73
N VAL A 46 -4.63 -12.56 21.26
CA VAL A 46 -4.39 -13.76 20.42
C VAL A 46 -5.56 -14.04 19.50
N VAL A 47 -6.80 -13.92 20.00
CA VAL A 47 -8.01 -14.12 19.19
C VAL A 47 -8.16 -13.04 18.14
N THR A 48 -7.94 -11.76 18.46
CA THR A 48 -7.96 -10.70 17.43
C THR A 48 -6.84 -10.89 16.42
N THR A 49 -5.63 -11.26 16.83
CA THR A 49 -4.53 -11.55 15.91
C THR A 49 -4.86 -12.72 14.99
N VAL A 50 -5.38 -13.83 15.53
CA VAL A 50 -5.79 -14.99 14.73
C VAL A 50 -6.94 -14.64 13.78
N LEU A 51 -7.92 -13.86 14.23
CA LEU A 51 -9.02 -13.41 13.37
C LEU A 51 -8.51 -12.50 12.25
N LEU A 52 -7.60 -11.58 12.53
CA LEU A 52 -6.97 -10.71 11.51
C LEU A 52 -6.12 -11.51 10.52
N MET A 53 -5.43 -12.56 10.98
CA MET A 53 -4.69 -13.46 10.10
C MET A 53 -5.64 -14.31 9.24
N ASN A 54 -6.72 -14.85 9.82
CA ASN A 54 -7.70 -15.65 9.09
C ASN A 54 -8.62 -14.82 8.18
N SER A 55 -8.81 -13.53 8.43
CA SER A 55 -9.71 -12.68 7.66
C SER A 55 -9.08 -12.05 6.42
N GLY A 56 -7.90 -12.49 5.97
CA GLY A 56 -7.42 -12.07 4.65
C GLY A 56 -5.93 -12.20 4.34
N ILE A 57 -5.07 -12.62 5.27
CA ILE A 57 -3.62 -12.57 5.02
C ILE A 57 -3.10 -13.82 4.29
N THR A 58 -3.88 -14.92 4.20
CA THR A 58 -3.31 -16.23 3.83
C THR A 58 -4.18 -17.19 3.02
N GLU A 59 -5.37 -16.80 2.54
CA GLU A 59 -6.04 -17.62 1.54
C GLU A 59 -5.53 -17.23 0.15
N ASP A 60 -4.71 -18.11 -0.44
CA ASP A 60 -4.40 -18.15 -1.87
C ASP A 60 -5.67 -18.47 -2.65
N ARG A 61 -6.62 -17.53 -2.61
CA ARG A 61 -7.70 -17.49 -3.57
C ARG A 61 -7.20 -16.81 -4.85
N PRO A 62 -7.70 -17.23 -6.02
CA PRO A 62 -7.51 -16.43 -7.21
C PRO A 62 -8.12 -15.03 -7.01
N PRO A 63 -7.54 -13.99 -7.64
CA PRO A 63 -8.11 -12.66 -7.64
C PRO A 63 -9.50 -12.69 -8.29
N THR A 64 -10.40 -11.84 -7.82
CA THR A 64 -11.69 -11.63 -8.49
C THR A 64 -11.54 -10.67 -9.66
N ALA A 65 -12.55 -10.61 -10.54
CA ALA A 65 -12.56 -9.69 -11.68
C ALA A 65 -12.52 -8.21 -11.25
N ASP A 66 -13.08 -7.90 -10.07
CA ASP A 66 -13.06 -6.54 -9.50
C ASP A 66 -11.69 -6.18 -8.89
N GLU A 67 -10.76 -7.14 -8.78
CA GLU A 67 -9.41 -6.94 -8.25
C GLU A 67 -8.36 -6.91 -9.35
N ILE A 68 -8.45 -7.87 -10.27
CA ILE A 68 -7.59 -7.99 -11.45
C ILE A 68 -8.48 -8.39 -12.63
N SER A 69 -8.37 -7.67 -13.75
CA SER A 69 -9.10 -7.99 -14.99
C SER A 69 -8.67 -9.32 -15.59
N ALA A 70 -9.43 -9.79 -16.58
CA ALA A 70 -9.07 -10.98 -17.36
C ALA A 70 -7.70 -10.85 -18.05
N ASP A 71 -7.30 -9.62 -18.40
CA ASP A 71 -6.05 -9.31 -19.10
C ASP A 71 -4.88 -9.03 -18.14
N ASN A 72 -5.05 -9.41 -16.86
CA ASN A 72 -4.05 -9.25 -15.80
C ASN A 72 -3.72 -7.77 -15.49
N THR A 73 -4.69 -6.87 -15.69
CA THR A 73 -4.61 -5.46 -15.28
C THR A 73 -5.28 -5.28 -13.92
N SER A 74 -4.56 -4.70 -12.96
CA SER A 74 -5.10 -4.38 -11.64
C SER A 74 -6.20 -3.34 -11.75
N GLN A 75 -7.31 -3.63 -11.07
CA GLN A 75 -8.46 -2.72 -11.03
C GLN A 75 -8.21 -1.60 -10.01
N MET A 76 -8.66 -0.40 -10.35
CA MET A 76 -8.62 0.79 -9.50
C MET A 76 -9.92 0.99 -8.72
N THR A 77 -10.83 0.01 -8.75
CA THR A 77 -12.00 -0.06 -7.86
C THR A 77 -11.58 -0.17 -6.38
N ASP A 78 -12.53 0.01 -5.46
CA ASP A 78 -12.26 -0.16 -4.02
C ASP A 78 -11.72 -1.56 -3.68
N ALA A 79 -12.22 -2.61 -4.36
CA ALA A 79 -11.77 -3.98 -4.17
C ALA A 79 -10.34 -4.18 -4.70
N GLY A 80 -10.05 -3.68 -5.91
CA GLY A 80 -8.71 -3.76 -6.49
C GLY A 80 -7.66 -2.99 -5.71
N ARG A 81 -7.97 -1.79 -5.21
CA ARG A 81 -7.04 -1.05 -4.34
C ARG A 81 -6.80 -1.75 -3.01
N ALA A 82 -7.84 -2.35 -2.43
CA ALA A 82 -7.67 -3.17 -1.22
C ALA A 82 -6.78 -4.39 -1.49
N TYR A 83 -6.94 -5.03 -2.65
CA TYR A 83 -6.08 -6.14 -3.08
C TYR A 83 -4.63 -5.69 -3.28
N ILE A 84 -4.38 -4.56 -3.97
CA ILE A 84 -3.04 -3.98 -4.15
C ILE A 84 -2.40 -3.69 -2.78
N ALA A 85 -3.14 -3.07 -1.86
CA ALA A 85 -2.65 -2.76 -0.52
C ALA A 85 -2.31 -4.02 0.30
N GLN A 86 -3.10 -5.09 0.14
CA GLN A 86 -2.91 -6.34 0.87
C GLN A 86 -1.81 -7.23 0.28
N ARG A 87 -1.77 -7.37 -1.04
CA ARG A 87 -0.85 -8.27 -1.76
C ARG A 87 0.43 -7.59 -2.21
N GLN A 88 0.49 -6.26 -2.15
CA GLN A 88 1.65 -5.47 -2.54
C GLN A 88 2.09 -5.72 -3.99
N THR A 89 1.10 -5.97 -4.85
CA THR A 89 1.32 -6.24 -6.28
C THR A 89 0.33 -5.45 -7.11
N ALA A 90 0.83 -4.86 -8.19
CA ALA A 90 0.00 -4.27 -9.22
C ALA A 90 0.54 -4.62 -10.61
N SER A 91 -0.34 -4.66 -11.58
CA SER A 91 0.01 -4.93 -12.97
C SER A 91 -0.85 -4.11 -13.91
N PHE A 92 -0.24 -3.66 -15.01
CA PHE A 92 -0.95 -2.99 -16.09
C PHE A 92 -0.56 -3.65 -17.39
N ASN A 93 -1.54 -4.14 -18.13
CA ASN A 93 -1.33 -4.60 -19.49
C ASN A 93 -1.48 -3.41 -20.44
N LEU A 94 -0.34 -2.99 -20.99
CA LEU A 94 -0.16 -1.91 -21.96
C LEU A 94 0.21 -2.46 -23.35
N SER A 95 0.00 -3.77 -23.58
CA SER A 95 0.33 -4.41 -24.86
C SER A 95 -0.66 -4.04 -25.96
N ASP A 96 -1.90 -3.72 -25.58
CA ASP A 96 -2.96 -3.26 -26.45
C ASP A 96 -3.39 -1.87 -25.97
N LEU A 97 -3.18 -0.85 -26.81
CA LEU A 97 -3.44 0.55 -26.49
C LEU A 97 -4.52 1.13 -27.43
N PRO A 98 -5.30 2.14 -27.00
CA PRO A 98 -5.26 2.81 -25.69
C PRO A 98 -5.79 1.94 -24.55
N LEU A 99 -5.22 2.11 -23.35
CA LEU A 99 -5.80 1.51 -22.14
C LEU A 99 -7.08 2.28 -21.77
N THR A 100 -8.20 1.59 -21.64
CA THR A 100 -9.52 2.20 -21.38
C THR A 100 -9.82 2.31 -19.89
N ALA A 101 -10.72 3.23 -19.52
CA ALA A 101 -11.18 3.41 -18.15
C ALA A 101 -11.88 2.13 -17.61
N ASP A 102 -12.66 1.46 -18.46
CA ASP A 102 -13.33 0.19 -18.13
C ASP A 102 -12.32 -0.93 -17.82
N GLU A 103 -11.20 -1.01 -18.54
CA GLU A 103 -10.16 -2.03 -18.33
C GLU A 103 -9.44 -1.89 -16.98
N VAL A 104 -9.42 -0.68 -16.42
CA VAL A 104 -8.89 -0.41 -15.07
C VAL A 104 -10.01 -0.22 -14.02
N GLY A 105 -11.28 -0.39 -14.38
CA GLY A 105 -12.41 -0.27 -13.46
C GLY A 105 -12.59 1.14 -12.90
N MET A 106 -12.33 2.16 -13.72
CA MET A 106 -12.49 3.58 -13.39
C MET A 106 -13.64 4.20 -14.18
N ALA A 107 -14.13 5.36 -13.73
CA ALA A 107 -15.03 6.17 -14.52
C ALA A 107 -14.29 6.89 -15.67
N ASP A 108 -15.03 7.38 -16.66
CA ASP A 108 -14.47 8.01 -17.86
C ASP A 108 -13.56 9.21 -17.57
N ASP A 109 -13.86 9.98 -16.51
CA ASP A 109 -13.12 11.16 -16.06
C ASP A 109 -12.88 11.05 -14.55
N ASP A 110 -11.75 10.45 -14.15
CA ASP A 110 -11.45 10.22 -12.73
C ASP A 110 -9.93 10.20 -12.46
N THR A 111 -9.55 10.34 -11.20
CA THR A 111 -8.17 10.20 -10.75
C THR A 111 -8.14 9.39 -9.46
N VAL A 112 -7.47 8.25 -9.50
CA VAL A 112 -7.48 7.29 -8.41
C VAL A 112 -6.05 6.97 -7.98
N VAL A 113 -5.82 6.97 -6.67
CA VAL A 113 -4.53 6.64 -6.06
C VAL A 113 -4.58 5.25 -5.43
N ALA A 114 -3.67 4.38 -5.86
CA ALA A 114 -3.40 3.08 -5.26
C ALA A 114 -2.09 3.15 -4.45
N SER A 115 -2.18 2.94 -3.14
CA SER A 115 -1.04 2.93 -2.23
C SER A 115 -1.14 1.78 -1.23
N SER A 116 -0.01 1.42 -0.63
CA SER A 116 0.07 0.39 0.41
C SER A 116 0.60 1.01 1.70
N SER A 117 -0.10 0.77 2.81
CA SER A 117 0.31 1.26 4.13
C SER A 117 1.34 0.37 4.84
N ILE A 118 1.61 -0.82 4.28
CA ILE A 118 2.42 -1.87 4.92
C ILE A 118 3.80 -2.01 4.24
N GLY A 119 3.97 -1.45 3.04
CA GLY A 119 5.21 -1.57 2.28
C GLY A 119 5.01 -1.25 0.79
N LEU A 120 6.00 -1.60 -0.02
CA LEU A 120 6.07 -1.23 -1.43
C LEU A 120 5.20 -2.13 -2.30
N ILE A 121 4.75 -1.59 -3.43
CA ILE A 121 3.96 -2.29 -4.43
C ILE A 121 4.89 -2.75 -5.54
N GLN A 122 5.08 -4.05 -5.69
CA GLN A 122 5.71 -4.61 -6.88
C GLN A 122 4.80 -4.39 -8.08
N THR A 123 5.19 -3.47 -8.95
CA THR A 123 4.39 -3.05 -10.10
C THR A 123 5.00 -3.60 -11.38
N THR A 124 4.18 -4.21 -12.23
CA THR A 124 4.60 -4.73 -13.54
C THR A 124 3.79 -4.09 -14.67
N PHE A 125 4.47 -3.43 -15.61
CA PHE A 125 3.88 -2.90 -16.83
C PHE A 125 4.22 -3.84 -17.98
N PHE A 126 3.23 -4.46 -18.62
CA PHE A 126 3.43 -5.32 -19.79
C PHE A 126 3.23 -4.50 -21.05
N VAL A 127 4.23 -4.41 -21.92
CA VAL A 127 4.19 -3.54 -23.12
C VAL A 127 4.16 -4.36 -24.43
N GLY A 128 4.17 -5.69 -24.32
CA GLY A 128 4.10 -6.59 -25.46
C GLY A 128 5.46 -6.88 -26.11
N ARG A 129 5.48 -7.77 -27.10
CA ARG A 129 6.73 -8.29 -27.69
C ARG A 129 7.50 -7.19 -28.44
N GLY A 130 8.73 -6.94 -28.02
CA GLY A 130 9.61 -5.92 -28.62
C GLY A 130 9.62 -4.59 -27.86
N GLY A 131 8.73 -4.40 -26.89
CA GLY A 131 8.80 -3.33 -25.89
C GLY A 131 9.41 -3.80 -24.57
N GLY A 132 9.25 -2.99 -23.52
CA GLY A 132 9.84 -3.24 -22.20
C GLY A 132 11.35 -2.95 -22.14
N ILE A 133 11.98 -3.31 -21.03
CA ILE A 133 13.45 -3.18 -20.88
C ILE A 133 14.12 -4.34 -21.62
N ASP A 134 15.16 -4.04 -22.41
CA ASP A 134 15.94 -5.02 -23.18
C ASP A 134 15.09 -5.95 -24.08
N GLY A 135 13.89 -5.51 -24.47
CA GLY A 135 12.96 -6.28 -25.30
C GLY A 135 12.22 -7.42 -24.57
N GLU A 136 12.25 -7.46 -23.22
CA GLU A 136 11.58 -8.48 -22.41
C GLU A 136 10.04 -8.42 -22.49
N GLY A 137 9.49 -7.32 -22.99
CA GLY A 137 8.05 -7.10 -23.13
C GLY A 137 7.35 -6.66 -21.84
N TYR A 138 8.12 -6.38 -20.78
CA TYR A 138 7.60 -5.80 -19.56
C TYR A 138 8.65 -4.92 -18.85
N PHE A 139 8.18 -4.10 -17.91
CA PHE A 139 8.97 -3.34 -16.95
C PHE A 139 8.45 -3.66 -15.55
N ARG A 140 9.34 -3.98 -14.61
CA ARG A 140 8.97 -4.27 -13.22
C ARG A 140 9.83 -3.46 -12.25
N SER A 141 9.17 -2.77 -11.32
CA SER A 141 9.85 -2.05 -10.24
C SER A 141 9.00 -2.02 -8.97
N LEU A 142 9.60 -1.57 -7.87
CA LEU A 142 8.92 -1.37 -6.59
C LEU A 142 8.49 0.09 -6.48
N MET A 143 7.19 0.30 -6.37
CA MET A 143 6.57 1.61 -6.30
C MET A 143 6.02 1.86 -4.90
N ARG A 144 6.07 3.10 -4.44
CA ARG A 144 5.44 3.52 -3.20
C ARG A 144 3.93 3.67 -3.37
N GLN A 145 3.54 4.29 -4.46
CA GLN A 145 2.15 4.53 -4.84
C GLN A 145 2.04 4.70 -6.35
N MET A 146 0.82 4.57 -6.85
CA MET A 146 0.49 4.87 -8.23
C MET A 146 -0.77 5.72 -8.28
N THR A 147 -0.78 6.70 -9.16
CA THR A 147 -1.95 7.50 -9.48
C THR A 147 -2.33 7.22 -10.93
N VAL A 148 -3.56 6.79 -11.16
CA VAL A 148 -4.10 6.56 -12.49
C VAL A 148 -5.12 7.65 -12.78
N THR A 149 -5.04 8.25 -13.95
CA THR A 149 -5.94 9.29 -14.42
C THR A 149 -6.62 8.84 -15.70
N THR A 150 -7.94 9.00 -15.75
CA THR A 150 -8.77 8.77 -16.93
C THR A 150 -9.40 10.08 -17.39
N GLU A 151 -9.47 10.27 -18.70
CA GLU A 151 -10.24 11.35 -19.32
C GLU A 151 -10.92 10.82 -20.59
N GLY A 152 -12.20 11.13 -20.78
CA GLY A 152 -12.95 10.72 -21.96
C GLY A 152 -13.00 9.21 -22.20
N GLY A 153 -12.94 8.40 -21.13
CA GLY A 153 -13.02 6.93 -21.20
C GLY A 153 -11.70 6.22 -21.45
N VAL A 154 -10.57 6.93 -21.48
CA VAL A 154 -9.22 6.35 -21.65
C VAL A 154 -8.31 6.75 -20.50
N VAL A 155 -7.36 5.88 -20.17
CA VAL A 155 -6.29 6.18 -19.21
C VAL A 155 -5.28 7.10 -19.88
N THR A 156 -5.20 8.35 -19.40
CA THR A 156 -4.29 9.36 -19.95
C THR A 156 -2.93 9.35 -19.25
N SER A 157 -2.89 8.92 -17.99
CA SER A 157 -1.65 8.89 -17.22
C SER A 157 -1.65 7.79 -16.16
N ILE A 158 -0.52 7.10 -16.03
CA ILE A 158 -0.17 6.28 -14.87
C ILE A 158 1.11 6.86 -14.26
N ALA A 159 0.95 7.60 -13.17
CA ALA A 159 2.05 8.19 -12.40
C ALA A 159 2.46 7.22 -11.28
N ALA A 160 3.60 6.54 -11.45
CA ALA A 160 4.13 5.56 -10.51
C ALA A 160 5.31 6.14 -9.72
N GLU A 161 5.13 6.35 -8.43
CA GLU A 161 6.18 6.89 -7.57
C GLU A 161 7.16 5.79 -7.18
N LEU A 162 8.42 5.94 -7.59
CA LEU A 162 9.49 5.02 -7.24
C LEU A 162 9.77 5.08 -5.74
N ASP A 163 10.08 3.93 -5.16
CA ASP A 163 10.59 3.90 -3.81
C ASP A 163 12.06 4.36 -3.74
N THR A 164 12.30 5.34 -2.88
CA THR A 164 13.63 5.89 -2.63
C THR A 164 13.86 5.85 -1.11
N PHE A 165 14.81 5.02 -0.66
CA PHE A 165 15.02 4.77 0.77
C PHE A 165 15.83 5.87 1.47
N GLY A 166 15.15 6.75 2.21
CA GLY A 166 15.71 7.59 3.29
C GLY A 166 16.91 8.44 2.89
N TRP A 167 18.06 8.23 3.56
CA TRP A 167 19.25 9.10 3.42
C TRP A 167 19.93 9.04 2.04
N ALA A 168 19.56 8.07 1.20
CA ALA A 168 20.09 7.89 -0.15
C ALA A 168 19.06 8.19 -1.24
N GLU A 169 17.97 8.90 -0.91
CA GLU A 169 16.88 9.21 -1.85
C GLU A 169 17.38 9.90 -3.11
N PHE A 170 18.02 11.06 -2.96
CA PHE A 170 18.47 11.83 -4.11
C PHE A 170 19.55 11.11 -4.95
N PRO A 171 20.60 10.49 -4.38
CA PRO A 171 21.52 9.64 -5.16
C PRO A 171 20.83 8.47 -5.88
N ALA A 172 19.80 7.86 -5.28
CA ALA A 172 19.03 6.80 -5.92
C ALA A 172 18.20 7.35 -7.09
N ILE A 173 17.62 8.55 -6.97
CA ILE A 173 16.93 9.25 -8.05
C ILE A 173 17.89 9.52 -9.19
N VAL A 174 19.07 10.10 -8.93
CA VAL A 174 20.09 10.37 -9.96
C VAL A 174 20.48 9.09 -10.69
N ARG A 175 20.68 7.99 -9.97
CA ARG A 175 20.95 6.68 -10.58
C ARG A 175 19.78 6.19 -11.43
N ALA A 176 18.55 6.31 -10.94
CA ALA A 176 17.35 5.91 -11.69
C ALA A 176 17.18 6.75 -12.97
N MET A 177 17.52 8.04 -12.94
CA MET A 177 17.55 8.90 -14.12
C MET A 177 18.62 8.47 -15.13
N GLN A 178 19.82 8.11 -14.66
CA GLN A 178 20.88 7.55 -15.51
C GLN A 178 20.46 6.23 -16.15
N ASP A 179 19.90 5.31 -15.36
CA ASP A 179 19.39 4.02 -15.83
C ASP A 179 18.22 4.24 -16.83
N GLY A 180 17.40 5.28 -16.64
CA GLY A 180 16.33 5.67 -17.55
C GLY A 180 16.80 6.09 -18.95
N THR A 181 18.06 6.54 -19.11
CA THR A 181 18.61 6.84 -20.45
C THR A 181 18.68 5.61 -21.34
N THR A 182 18.94 4.43 -20.76
CA THR A 182 18.99 3.17 -21.51
C THR A 182 17.63 2.45 -21.49
N GLN A 183 16.91 2.51 -20.37
CA GLN A 183 15.63 1.80 -20.21
C GLN A 183 14.49 2.48 -20.96
N PHE A 184 14.44 3.81 -20.92
CA PHE A 184 13.31 4.59 -21.46
C PHE A 184 13.74 5.49 -22.62
N GLY A 185 15.03 5.76 -22.78
CA GLY A 185 15.54 6.65 -23.82
C GLY A 185 15.54 8.12 -23.41
N TRP A 186 15.59 8.41 -22.10
CA TRP A 186 15.66 9.78 -21.61
C TRP A 186 16.94 10.50 -22.00
N GLU A 187 16.83 11.81 -22.19
CA GLU A 187 17.99 12.69 -22.21
C GLU A 187 18.36 13.08 -20.78
N PHE A 188 19.44 12.48 -20.25
CA PHE A 188 19.98 12.82 -18.94
C PHE A 188 21.51 12.91 -19.01
N THR A 189 22.01 14.10 -19.34
CA THR A 189 23.45 14.34 -19.52
C THR A 189 24.15 14.67 -18.20
N PRO A 190 25.50 14.53 -18.12
CA PRO A 190 26.24 14.96 -16.94
C PRO A 190 26.04 16.44 -16.57
N ALA A 191 25.76 17.30 -17.57
CA ALA A 191 25.46 18.71 -17.32
C ALA A 191 24.08 18.90 -16.67
N MET A 192 23.07 18.13 -17.11
CA MET A 192 21.74 18.13 -16.49
C MET A 192 21.77 17.56 -15.08
N GLN A 193 22.57 16.51 -14.85
CA GLN A 193 22.79 15.98 -13.51
C GLN A 193 23.40 17.06 -12.60
N ALA A 194 24.48 17.71 -13.02
CA ALA A 194 25.12 18.75 -12.21
C ALA A 194 24.15 19.91 -11.90
N GLN A 195 23.33 20.31 -12.88
CA GLN A 195 22.28 21.30 -12.67
C GLN A 195 21.24 20.85 -11.65
N LEU A 196 20.74 19.62 -11.77
CA LEU A 196 19.77 19.05 -10.83
C LEU A 196 20.35 19.01 -9.40
N GLU A 197 21.60 18.58 -9.25
CA GLU A 197 22.31 18.54 -7.95
C GLU A 197 22.46 19.94 -7.34
N ASP A 198 22.81 20.93 -8.15
CA ASP A 198 22.96 22.32 -7.71
C ASP A 198 21.61 22.94 -7.30
N GLU A 199 20.56 22.73 -8.09
CA GLU A 199 19.22 23.29 -7.84
C GLU A 199 18.55 22.66 -6.60
N VAL A 200 18.60 21.32 -6.48
CA VAL A 200 18.14 20.63 -5.26
C VAL A 200 18.97 21.05 -4.05
N GLY A 201 20.29 21.13 -4.20
CA GLY A 201 21.19 21.58 -3.14
C GLY A 201 20.93 23.03 -2.71
N ALA A 202 20.49 23.90 -3.61
CA ALA A 202 20.06 25.27 -3.28
C ALA A 202 18.72 25.28 -2.54
N ALA A 203 17.71 24.60 -3.06
CA ALA A 203 16.39 24.52 -2.46
C ALA A 203 16.43 23.99 -1.02
N VAL A 204 17.18 22.91 -0.78
CA VAL A 204 17.35 22.34 0.58
C VAL A 204 18.07 23.30 1.53
N ARG A 205 19.08 24.05 1.05
CA ARG A 205 19.76 25.06 1.88
C ARG A 205 18.86 26.21 2.28
N ASP A 206 17.96 26.60 1.37
CA ASP A 206 17.04 27.73 1.57
C ASP A 206 15.72 27.29 2.23
N GLY A 207 15.51 25.97 2.42
CA GLY A 207 14.31 25.39 3.00
C GLY A 207 13.09 25.43 2.06
N GLU A 208 13.34 25.51 0.76
CA GLU A 208 12.33 25.59 -0.30
C GLU A 208 12.11 24.24 -0.98
N SER A 209 10.93 24.05 -1.56
CA SER A 209 10.64 22.88 -2.40
C SER A 209 11.18 23.09 -3.82
N TYR A 210 11.70 22.03 -4.42
CA TYR A 210 12.10 21.98 -5.81
C TYR A 210 11.31 20.91 -6.56
N ALA A 211 10.90 21.18 -7.80
CA ALA A 211 10.30 20.19 -8.66
C ALA A 211 10.72 20.43 -10.12
N THR A 212 10.95 19.36 -10.85
CA THR A 212 11.28 19.40 -12.28
C THR A 212 10.73 18.17 -12.99
N SER A 213 10.45 18.30 -14.27
CA SER A 213 10.00 17.22 -15.13
C SER A 213 11.01 16.96 -16.24
N PHE A 214 11.05 15.71 -16.69
CA PHE A 214 11.89 15.24 -17.79
C PHE A 214 10.98 14.68 -18.88
N ASP A 215 11.28 15.08 -20.11
CA ASP A 215 10.50 14.69 -21.28
C ASP A 215 10.47 13.16 -21.45
N ALA A 216 9.37 12.69 -22.02
CA ALA A 216 9.15 11.27 -22.20
C ALA A 216 10.14 10.66 -23.20
N GLY A 217 10.75 9.55 -22.79
CA GLY A 217 11.46 8.64 -23.69
C GLY A 217 10.51 7.55 -24.19
N THR A 218 10.83 6.95 -25.34
CA THR A 218 9.96 5.97 -26.02
C THR A 218 10.60 4.59 -26.19
N ALA A 219 11.80 4.35 -25.65
CA ALA A 219 12.55 3.10 -25.86
C ALA A 219 11.81 1.86 -25.31
N MET A 220 10.92 2.03 -24.32
CA MET A 220 10.09 0.96 -23.79
C MET A 220 8.94 0.55 -24.73
N GLY A 221 8.64 1.33 -25.77
CA GLY A 221 7.48 1.13 -26.67
C GLY A 221 6.25 1.97 -26.31
N ILE A 222 6.29 2.68 -25.18
CA ILE A 222 5.31 3.68 -24.74
C ILE A 222 6.04 4.92 -24.23
N PRO A 223 5.42 6.11 -24.27
CA PRO A 223 6.00 7.30 -23.66
C PRO A 223 6.08 7.13 -22.14
N VAL A 224 7.29 7.28 -21.60
CA VAL A 224 7.56 7.31 -20.16
C VAL A 224 8.37 8.55 -19.86
N GLY A 225 7.81 9.49 -19.12
CA GLY A 225 8.49 10.66 -18.56
C GLY A 225 8.87 10.47 -17.09
N ALA A 226 9.48 11.49 -16.51
CA ALA A 226 9.80 11.52 -15.09
C ALA A 226 9.53 12.87 -14.45
N GLU A 227 9.11 12.85 -13.19
CA GLU A 227 9.03 14.03 -12.34
C GLU A 227 9.88 13.80 -11.09
N VAL A 228 10.75 14.75 -10.79
CA VAL A 228 11.56 14.77 -9.56
C VAL A 228 11.04 15.90 -8.69
N ALA A 229 10.68 15.59 -7.45
CA ALA A 229 10.27 16.58 -6.47
C ALA A 229 11.05 16.39 -5.17
N CYS A 230 11.52 17.48 -4.58
CA CYS A 230 12.19 17.51 -3.29
C CYS A 230 11.54 18.56 -2.39
N ASP A 231 11.33 18.22 -1.12
CA ASP A 231 10.89 19.19 -0.12
C ASP A 231 12.07 19.97 0.50
N GLY A 232 11.77 21.05 1.23
CA GLY A 232 12.77 21.85 1.93
C GLY A 232 13.48 21.13 3.09
N GLY A 233 13.04 19.91 3.43
CA GLY A 233 13.71 19.01 4.37
C GLY A 233 14.72 18.08 3.70
N GLY A 234 14.80 18.10 2.37
CA GLY A 234 15.67 17.22 1.58
C GLY A 234 15.11 15.84 1.31
N ASN A 235 13.82 15.60 1.57
CA ASN A 235 13.16 14.36 1.14
C ASN A 235 12.80 14.51 -0.33
N CYS A 236 13.19 13.54 -1.15
CA CYS A 236 12.97 13.58 -2.59
C CYS A 236 12.18 12.36 -3.06
N SER A 237 11.40 12.55 -4.11
CA SER A 237 10.73 11.48 -4.83
C SER A 237 10.96 11.58 -6.34
N LEU A 238 10.83 10.43 -6.99
CA LEU A 238 10.84 10.30 -8.44
C LEU A 238 9.54 9.59 -8.84
N VAL A 239 8.80 10.20 -9.75
CA VAL A 239 7.57 9.66 -10.31
C VAL A 239 7.82 9.35 -11.78
N TYR A 240 7.61 8.10 -12.19
CA TYR A 240 7.53 7.75 -13.60
C TYR A 240 6.14 8.07 -14.11
N VAL A 241 6.04 8.82 -15.20
CA VAL A 241 4.76 9.22 -15.80
C VAL A 241 4.61 8.46 -17.11
N LEU A 242 3.74 7.45 -17.13
CA LEU A 242 3.45 6.66 -18.32
C LEU A 242 2.18 7.19 -18.99
N GLU A 243 2.20 7.30 -20.33
CA GLU A 243 1.05 7.78 -21.13
C GLU A 243 0.53 6.65 -22.04
N PRO A 244 -0.41 5.81 -21.58
CA PRO A 244 -0.87 4.63 -22.29
C PRO A 244 -1.99 4.93 -23.30
N THR A 245 -1.85 6.04 -24.06
CA THR A 245 -2.85 6.48 -25.04
C THR A 245 -2.53 5.99 -26.45
N GLU A 246 -1.25 5.81 -26.77
CA GLU A 246 -0.80 5.34 -28.08
C GLU A 246 0.53 4.59 -27.98
N VAL A 247 0.78 3.74 -28.99
CA VAL A 247 2.10 3.10 -29.14
C VAL A 247 3.09 4.16 -29.60
N ALA A 248 4.24 4.26 -28.92
CA ALA A 248 5.25 5.21 -29.32
C ALA A 248 5.83 4.84 -30.69
N THR A 249 5.63 5.68 -31.70
CA THR A 249 6.31 5.52 -32.99
C THR A 249 7.73 6.05 -32.85
N GLY A 250 8.71 5.15 -32.73
CA GLY A 250 10.11 5.50 -32.48
C GLY A 250 10.65 6.58 -33.43
N SER A 251 11.31 7.59 -32.86
CA SER A 251 12.11 8.60 -33.55
C SER A 251 13.59 8.21 -33.58
#